data_AF-A0A8J5TM15-F1
#
_entry.id   AF-A0A8J5TM15-F1
#
_cell.length_a   1.000
_cell.length_b   1.000
_cell.length_c   1.000
_cell.angle_alpha   90.00
_cell.angle_beta   90.00
_cell.angle_gamma   90.00
#
_symmetry.space_group_name_H-M   'P 1'
#
loop_
_entity.id
_entity.type
_entity.pdbx_description
1 polymer ?
#
loop_
_entity_poly.entity_id
_entity_poly.type
_entity_poly.pdbx_seq_one_letter_code
_entity_poly.pdbx_strand_id
1 'polypeptide(L)'
;MREDGMYEEPERENPPPLRKIDQYLPPNCPCCNITKRFTMAVLASVGFLISFGIRCNMGVAVMGMTSKVPATGRKDIDWSDDIVGVVDSSFFWGYLVTQVPGGLLASRFPAHRVFGSAITTTAILNMLLPGASRLHPVAAICVRVLQGLVEGVTYPACHGIWRNWAPPLERSRLATLALCGSYAGAVVGMPVSAWLTEGIGWPAPFYFFGMVGVTWGFFWYWLAFEKPATHPTISAREQQYIEESLGKQRFKQPTFSTTPWRAFATSMPVWAIVVANIARSWTFYLLIISQPQYFKEVFEYDIAKSGTISALPHLVMAIIVPFGGQLADYFRKNKIMSTTTVRKLFNCGGFGMEAIFLMVTAFSRDTRVAITSLTIAVGFSGFAISGFNVNHLDIAPRYASILMGISNGFGTLSGMICPIVVEEFTKNNTAEEWQVVFLVASVIHFLGIIFYGIFASGELQPWAEPPPADESEDDQSVK
;
A
#
# COMPACT_ATOMS: atom_id res chain seq x y z
N MET A 1 -41.81 -69.91 -11.18
CA MET A 1 -41.78 -68.54 -11.71
C MET A 1 -41.09 -67.68 -10.68
N ARG A 2 -39.81 -67.38 -10.90
CA ARG A 2 -39.06 -66.36 -10.16
C ARG A 2 -39.03 -65.15 -11.09
N GLU A 3 -39.63 -64.04 -10.68
CA GLU A 3 -39.52 -62.76 -11.36
C GLU A 3 -38.51 -61.92 -10.58
N ASP A 4 -37.36 -61.69 -11.20
CA ASP A 4 -36.33 -60.79 -10.72
C ASP A 4 -36.77 -59.34 -11.03
N GLY A 5 -37.12 -58.58 -9.99
CA GLY A 5 -37.37 -57.14 -10.10
C GLY A 5 -36.06 -56.39 -10.23
N MET A 6 -35.67 -56.02 -11.45
CA MET A 6 -34.61 -55.04 -11.69
C MET A 6 -35.05 -53.66 -11.20
N TYR A 7 -34.29 -53.10 -10.26
CA TYR A 7 -34.29 -51.67 -9.97
C TYR A 7 -33.54 -50.96 -11.10
N GLU A 8 -34.23 -50.14 -11.89
CA GLU A 8 -33.57 -49.19 -12.80
C GLU A 8 -32.88 -48.10 -11.97
N GLU A 9 -31.54 -48.08 -11.98
CA GLU A 9 -30.77 -46.94 -11.51
C GLU A 9 -31.06 -45.73 -12.43
N PRO A 10 -31.29 -44.52 -11.89
CA PRO A 10 -31.41 -43.34 -12.71
C PRO A 10 -30.10 -43.12 -13.48
N GLU A 11 -30.19 -43.02 -14.81
CA GLU A 11 -29.06 -42.66 -15.67
C GLU A 11 -28.35 -41.44 -15.07
N ARG A 12 -27.12 -41.64 -14.59
CA ARG A 12 -26.23 -40.54 -14.28
C ARG A 12 -26.01 -39.79 -15.58
N GLU A 13 -26.66 -38.64 -15.72
CA GLU A 13 -26.29 -37.66 -16.73
C GLU A 13 -24.77 -37.47 -16.61
N ASN A 14 -24.04 -37.91 -17.64
CA ASN A 14 -22.61 -37.68 -17.71
C ASN A 14 -22.42 -36.17 -17.54
N PRO A 15 -21.56 -35.72 -16.59
CA PRO A 15 -21.28 -34.30 -16.47
C PRO A 15 -20.86 -33.80 -17.85
N PRO A 16 -21.40 -32.64 -18.30
CA PRO A 16 -21.06 -32.12 -19.61
C PRO A 16 -19.53 -32.07 -19.73
N PRO A 17 -18.95 -32.48 -20.88
CA PRO A 17 -17.51 -32.52 -21.02
C PRO A 17 -16.96 -31.14 -20.67
N LEU A 18 -15.99 -31.12 -19.75
CA LEU A 18 -15.33 -29.90 -19.28
C LEU A 18 -14.95 -29.05 -20.49
N ARG A 19 -15.54 -27.85 -20.62
CA ARG A 19 -15.15 -26.91 -21.68
C ARG A 19 -13.69 -26.56 -21.46
N LYS A 20 -12.83 -27.00 -22.38
CA LYS A 20 -11.37 -26.72 -22.39
C LYS A 20 -11.09 -25.21 -22.43
N ILE A 21 -11.03 -24.50 -21.30
CA ILE A 21 -10.21 -23.28 -21.18
C ILE A 21 -9.69 -23.11 -19.72
N ASP A 22 -8.89 -24.07 -19.24
CA ASP A 22 -7.97 -23.87 -18.10
C ASP A 22 -6.57 -23.51 -18.60
N GLN A 23 -6.46 -22.55 -19.53
CA GLN A 23 -5.17 -22.02 -19.95
C GLN A 23 -5.05 -20.57 -19.52
N TYR A 24 -4.15 -20.34 -18.57
CA TYR A 24 -3.55 -19.05 -18.26
C TYR A 24 -3.37 -18.25 -19.56
N LEU A 25 -3.95 -17.06 -19.60
CA LEU A 25 -3.76 -16.11 -20.68
C LEU A 25 -2.46 -15.35 -20.40
N PRO A 26 -1.34 -15.70 -21.06
CA PRO A 26 -0.17 -14.84 -21.01
C PRO A 26 -0.54 -13.45 -21.56
N PRO A 27 0.07 -12.37 -21.03
CA PRO A 27 -0.02 -11.05 -21.64
C PRO A 27 0.65 -11.12 -23.02
N ASN A 28 -0.12 -11.42 -24.06
CA ASN A 28 0.40 -11.59 -25.42
C ASN A 28 0.41 -10.27 -26.13
N CYS A 29 1.50 -9.87 -26.83
CA CYS A 29 1.53 -8.66 -27.64
C CYS A 29 1.78 -8.65 -29.15
N PRO A 30 0.96 -7.93 -29.96
CA PRO A 30 1.28 -7.66 -31.37
C PRO A 30 2.11 -6.39 -31.63
N CYS A 31 2.35 -5.56 -30.60
CA CYS A 31 3.49 -4.61 -30.61
C CYS A 31 4.00 -4.38 -29.18
N CYS A 32 3.09 -4.24 -28.18
CA CYS A 32 3.33 -4.35 -26.72
C CYS A 32 2.10 -4.78 -25.85
N ASN A 33 0.84 -4.80 -26.39
CA ASN A 33 -0.40 -5.46 -25.88
C ASN A 33 -0.44 -5.87 -24.39
N ILE A 34 -0.33 -4.85 -23.56
CA ILE A 34 -0.55 -4.95 -22.13
C ILE A 34 -2.06 -5.19 -21.93
N THR A 35 -2.41 -6.27 -21.24
CA THR A 35 -3.80 -6.57 -20.82
C THR A 35 -4.35 -5.41 -19.98
N LYS A 36 -5.66 -5.12 -20.10
CA LYS A 36 -6.27 -3.94 -19.45
C LYS A 36 -6.10 -3.94 -17.93
N ARG A 37 -6.09 -5.12 -17.30
CA ARG A 37 -5.79 -5.26 -15.86
C ARG A 37 -4.39 -4.79 -15.46
N PHE A 38 -3.39 -4.96 -16.33
CA PHE A 38 -2.04 -4.43 -16.10
C PHE A 38 -1.96 -2.92 -16.34
N THR A 39 -2.72 -2.39 -17.31
CA THR A 39 -2.86 -0.94 -17.49
C THR A 39 -3.40 -0.29 -16.21
N MET A 40 -4.43 -0.87 -15.58
CA MET A 40 -4.94 -0.43 -14.28
C MET A 40 -3.85 -0.45 -13.19
N ALA A 41 -3.02 -1.49 -13.16
CA ALA A 41 -1.96 -1.63 -12.15
C ALA A 41 -0.85 -0.60 -12.32
N VAL A 42 -0.41 -0.36 -13.57
CA VAL A 42 0.59 0.66 -13.89
C VAL A 42 0.04 2.06 -13.61
N LEU A 43 -1.20 2.37 -14.01
CA LEU A 43 -1.82 3.66 -13.72
C LEU A 43 -1.96 3.90 -12.21
N ALA A 44 -2.36 2.88 -11.45
CA ALA A 44 -2.42 2.95 -9.99
C ALA A 44 -1.02 3.15 -9.39
N SER A 45 0.00 2.50 -9.94
CA SER A 45 1.41 2.68 -9.55
C SER A 45 1.88 4.12 -9.76
N VAL A 46 1.62 4.69 -10.93
CA VAL A 46 1.93 6.10 -11.21
C VAL A 46 1.14 7.03 -10.26
N GLY A 47 -0.12 6.70 -9.96
CA GLY A 47 -0.92 7.44 -8.99
C GLY A 47 -0.30 7.45 -7.59
N PHE A 48 0.14 6.29 -7.09
CA PHE A 48 0.86 6.18 -5.81
C PHE A 48 2.21 6.89 -5.84
N LEU A 49 2.93 6.85 -6.96
CA LEU A 49 4.19 7.57 -7.14
C LEU A 49 3.99 9.08 -6.94
N ILE A 50 2.96 9.64 -7.59
CA ILE A 50 2.62 11.06 -7.45
C ILE A 50 2.20 11.38 -6.01
N SER A 51 1.34 10.56 -5.41
CA SER A 51 0.86 10.72 -4.03
C SER A 51 2.01 10.75 -3.03
N PHE A 52 2.96 9.81 -3.13
CA PHE A 52 4.13 9.78 -2.26
C PHE A 52 5.14 10.88 -2.59
N GLY A 53 5.25 11.29 -3.85
CA GLY A 53 6.02 12.47 -4.25
C GLY A 53 5.48 13.75 -3.57
N ILE A 54 4.16 13.91 -3.51
CA ILE A 54 3.49 14.99 -2.75
C ILE A 54 3.84 14.88 -1.26
N ARG A 55 3.82 13.69 -0.68
CA ARG A 55 4.13 13.51 0.74
C ARG A 55 5.57 13.89 1.10
N CYS A 56 6.52 13.56 0.24
CA CYS A 56 7.94 13.82 0.47
C CYS A 56 8.37 15.26 0.10
N ASN A 57 7.57 16.01 -0.68
CA ASN A 57 7.96 17.35 -1.14
C ASN A 57 8.09 18.35 0.02
N MET A 58 7.26 18.21 1.07
CA MET A 58 7.17 19.18 2.16
C MET A 58 8.46 19.24 2.95
N GLY A 59 9.02 18.07 3.32
CA GLY A 59 10.28 18.02 4.09
C GLY A 59 11.44 18.73 3.37
N VAL A 60 11.50 18.60 2.03
CA VAL A 60 12.52 19.28 1.23
C VAL A 60 12.22 20.77 1.08
N ALA A 61 10.96 21.14 0.82
CA ALA A 61 10.56 22.53 0.65
C ALA A 61 10.73 23.34 1.93
N VAL A 62 10.47 22.76 3.10
CA VAL A 62 10.69 23.39 4.41
C VAL A 62 12.14 23.86 4.56
N MET A 63 13.12 23.04 4.14
CA MET A 63 14.54 23.46 4.18
C MET A 63 14.77 24.72 3.33
N GLY A 64 14.11 24.82 2.17
CA GLY A 64 14.14 26.02 1.33
C GLY A 64 13.38 27.22 1.94
N MET A 65 12.30 26.96 2.68
CA MET A 65 11.48 28.00 3.34
C MET A 65 12.17 28.61 4.56
N THR A 66 12.89 27.79 5.34
CA THR A 66 13.48 28.17 6.64
C THR A 66 15.00 28.39 6.59
N SER A 67 15.66 28.10 5.46
CA SER A 67 17.11 28.31 5.31
C SER A 67 17.52 29.71 5.76
N LYS A 68 18.46 29.75 6.70
CA LYS A 68 19.01 30.98 7.30
C LYS A 68 19.86 31.80 6.32
N VAL A 69 20.17 31.26 5.13
CA VAL A 69 20.93 31.97 4.10
C VAL A 69 20.30 31.68 2.74
N PRO A 70 19.52 32.62 2.17
CA PRO A 70 19.27 32.61 0.75
C PRO A 70 20.39 33.38 0.04
N ALA A 71 20.65 33.05 -1.22
CA ALA A 71 21.44 33.89 -2.13
C ALA A 71 20.90 35.35 -2.27
N THR A 72 19.75 35.65 -1.66
CA THR A 72 19.02 36.92 -1.68
C THR A 72 18.84 37.60 -0.30
N GLY A 73 19.29 37.00 0.82
CA GLY A 73 19.37 37.67 2.13
C GLY A 73 18.06 37.90 2.93
N ARG A 74 16.91 37.32 2.55
CA ARG A 74 15.66 37.33 3.35
C ARG A 74 15.04 35.94 3.47
N LYS A 75 14.60 35.54 4.67
CA LYS A 75 13.67 34.41 4.86
C LYS A 75 12.33 34.78 4.22
N ASP A 76 11.80 33.91 3.37
CA ASP A 76 10.45 34.09 2.79
C ASP A 76 9.36 33.89 3.84
N ILE A 77 9.60 32.99 4.81
CA ILE A 77 8.65 32.61 5.86
C ILE A 77 9.41 32.41 7.18
N ASP A 78 9.00 33.09 8.25
CA ASP A 78 9.61 32.96 9.58
C ASP A 78 8.77 32.02 10.46
N TRP A 79 8.93 30.71 10.26
CA TRP A 79 8.35 29.69 11.12
C TRP A 79 9.39 29.18 12.12
N SER A 80 8.96 28.91 13.36
CA SER A 80 9.76 28.17 14.33
C SER A 80 9.80 26.68 13.98
N ASP A 81 10.82 25.97 14.45
CA ASP A 81 10.98 24.54 14.24
C ASP A 81 9.77 23.74 14.79
N ASP A 82 9.18 24.21 15.91
CA ASP A 82 7.95 23.64 16.47
C ASP A 82 6.77 23.72 15.49
N ILE A 83 6.59 24.89 14.85
CA ILE A 83 5.51 25.09 13.87
C ILE A 83 5.73 24.19 12.66
N VAL A 84 6.96 24.08 12.18
CA VAL A 84 7.32 23.18 11.07
C VAL A 84 6.96 21.74 11.41
N GLY A 85 7.31 21.26 12.60
CA GLY A 85 6.97 19.91 13.06
C GLY A 85 5.46 19.68 13.15
N VAL A 86 4.70 20.67 13.62
CA VAL A 86 3.22 20.60 13.66
C VAL A 86 2.63 20.56 12.25
N VAL A 87 3.09 21.42 11.33
CA VAL A 87 2.60 21.43 9.94
C VAL A 87 2.91 20.10 9.25
N ASP A 88 4.09 19.54 9.47
CA ASP A 88 4.45 18.26 8.84
C ASP A 88 3.64 17.09 9.41
N SER A 89 3.50 17.01 10.73
CA SER A 89 2.74 15.94 11.40
C SER A 89 1.22 16.04 11.19
N SER A 90 0.67 17.23 10.92
CA SER A 90 -0.77 17.45 10.73
C SER A 90 -1.39 16.65 9.58
N PHE A 91 -0.60 16.28 8.57
CA PHE A 91 -1.02 15.35 7.52
C PHE A 91 -1.46 14.00 8.09
N PHE A 92 -0.72 13.46 9.06
CA PHE A 92 -1.01 12.15 9.64
C PHE A 92 -2.31 12.14 10.46
N TRP A 93 -2.71 13.29 11.03
CA TRP A 93 -3.97 13.42 11.77
C TRP A 93 -5.17 13.18 10.85
N GLY A 94 -5.18 13.84 9.69
CA GLY A 94 -6.20 13.60 8.66
C GLY A 94 -6.10 12.17 8.12
N TYR A 95 -4.89 11.72 7.78
CA TYR A 95 -4.67 10.41 7.19
C TYR A 95 -5.18 9.26 8.05
N LEU A 96 -5.01 9.32 9.37
CA LEU A 96 -5.47 8.31 10.32
C LEU A 96 -7.01 8.22 10.38
N VAL A 97 -7.68 9.37 10.50
CA VAL A 97 -9.15 9.44 10.68
C VAL A 97 -9.89 8.78 9.53
N THR A 98 -9.39 8.93 8.30
CA THR A 98 -10.05 8.44 7.09
C THR A 98 -9.73 7.00 6.71
N GLN A 99 -8.87 6.28 7.43
CA GLN A 99 -8.52 4.89 7.05
C GLN A 99 -9.73 3.95 7.06
N VAL A 100 -10.45 3.88 8.19
CA VAL A 100 -11.62 3.01 8.35
C VAL A 100 -12.84 3.54 7.57
N PRO A 101 -13.22 4.84 7.69
CA PRO A 101 -14.30 5.41 6.87
C PRO A 101 -14.01 5.29 5.37
N GLY A 102 -12.74 5.41 4.99
CA GLY A 102 -12.31 5.29 3.61
C GLY A 102 -12.45 3.89 3.04
N GLY A 103 -12.20 2.86 3.84
CA GLY A 103 -12.50 1.47 3.47
C GLY A 103 -13.99 1.22 3.23
N LEU A 104 -14.86 1.84 4.04
CA LEU A 104 -16.31 1.79 3.84
C LEU A 104 -16.73 2.56 2.57
N LEU A 105 -16.16 3.74 2.34
CA LEU A 105 -16.41 4.55 1.15
C LEU A 105 -16.02 3.81 -0.12
N ALA A 106 -14.82 3.22 -0.14
CA ALA A 106 -14.30 2.41 -1.26
C ALA A 106 -15.09 1.12 -1.50
N SER A 107 -15.81 0.62 -0.48
CA SER A 107 -16.66 -0.56 -0.63
C SER A 107 -18.08 -0.21 -1.09
N ARG A 108 -18.59 0.98 -0.73
CA ARG A 108 -19.93 1.44 -1.09
C ARG A 108 -19.98 2.10 -2.46
N PHE A 109 -18.96 2.90 -2.79
CA PHE A 109 -18.87 3.64 -4.03
C PHE A 109 -17.88 2.98 -5.00
N PRO A 110 -17.95 3.30 -6.31
CA PRO A 110 -16.98 2.81 -7.29
C PRO A 110 -15.54 3.17 -6.89
N ALA A 111 -14.77 2.16 -6.49
CA ALA A 111 -13.42 2.34 -5.94
C ALA A 111 -12.48 3.11 -6.89
N HIS A 112 -12.62 2.94 -8.21
CA HIS A 112 -11.85 3.70 -9.20
C HIS A 112 -12.09 5.21 -9.13
N ARG A 113 -13.34 5.65 -8.85
CA ARG A 113 -13.65 7.09 -8.72
C ARG A 113 -13.08 7.64 -7.42
N VAL A 114 -13.20 6.90 -6.33
CA VAL A 114 -12.66 7.27 -5.01
C VAL A 114 -11.13 7.42 -5.08
N PHE A 115 -10.45 6.46 -5.71
CA PHE A 115 -9.00 6.50 -5.90
C PHE A 115 -8.56 7.71 -6.75
N GLY A 116 -9.21 7.91 -7.90
CA GLY A 116 -8.90 9.04 -8.79
C GLY A 116 -9.18 10.40 -8.16
N SER A 117 -10.30 10.52 -7.44
CA SER A 117 -10.67 11.77 -6.77
C SER A 117 -9.72 12.09 -5.62
N ALA A 118 -9.27 11.07 -4.90
CA ALA A 118 -8.30 11.24 -3.81
C ALA A 118 -7.00 11.86 -4.32
N ILE A 119 -6.38 11.25 -5.35
CA ILE A 119 -5.09 11.73 -5.88
C ILE A 119 -5.25 13.10 -6.58
N THR A 120 -6.33 13.30 -7.34
CA THR A 120 -6.58 14.59 -8.00
C THR A 120 -6.81 15.71 -6.97
N THR A 121 -7.59 15.44 -5.93
CA THR A 121 -7.90 16.45 -4.91
C THR A 121 -6.68 16.75 -4.04
N THR A 122 -5.88 15.75 -3.63
CA THR A 122 -4.62 16.01 -2.91
C THR A 122 -3.64 16.81 -3.76
N ALA A 123 -3.58 16.57 -5.08
CA ALA A 123 -2.76 17.36 -6.00
C ALA A 123 -3.22 18.82 -6.11
N ILE A 124 -4.54 19.08 -6.14
CA ILE A 124 -5.09 20.44 -6.10
C ILE A 124 -4.75 21.12 -4.77
N LEU A 125 -4.98 20.45 -3.64
CA LEU A 125 -4.63 20.97 -2.32
C LEU A 125 -3.12 21.25 -2.19
N ASN A 126 -2.28 20.42 -2.83
CA ASN A 126 -0.83 20.62 -2.87
C ASN A 126 -0.45 21.93 -3.57
N MET A 127 -1.14 22.31 -4.65
CA MET A 127 -0.92 23.61 -5.32
C MET A 127 -1.35 24.80 -4.47
N LEU A 128 -2.31 24.63 -3.56
CA LEU A 128 -2.76 25.69 -2.65
C LEU A 128 -1.78 25.91 -1.48
N LEU A 129 -0.95 24.91 -1.17
CA LEU A 129 -0.09 24.91 0.01
C LEU A 129 0.91 26.08 0.05
N PRO A 130 1.61 26.47 -1.04
CA PRO A 130 2.47 27.65 -1.01
C PRO A 130 1.74 28.95 -0.68
N GLY A 131 0.52 29.13 -1.19
CA GLY A 131 -0.32 30.28 -0.88
C GLY A 131 -0.76 30.29 0.59
N ALA A 132 -1.19 29.13 1.09
CA ALA A 132 -1.56 28.95 2.50
C ALA A 132 -0.37 29.21 3.45
N SER A 133 0.82 28.73 3.09
CA SER A 133 2.04 28.92 3.90
C SER A 133 2.47 30.37 4.02
N ARG A 134 2.22 31.20 2.99
CA ARG A 134 2.49 32.65 3.02
C ARG A 134 1.48 33.44 3.84
N LEU A 135 0.24 32.94 3.98
CA LEU A 135 -0.81 33.61 4.74
C LEU A 135 -0.61 33.44 6.24
N HIS A 136 -0.59 32.19 6.72
CA HIS A 136 -0.46 31.88 8.14
C HIS A 136 -0.16 30.38 8.35
N PRO A 137 0.63 29.98 9.37
CA PRO A 137 0.86 28.56 9.68
C PRO A 137 -0.40 27.73 9.82
N VAL A 138 -1.44 28.28 10.45
CA VAL A 138 -2.74 27.59 10.63
C VAL A 138 -3.40 27.26 9.29
N ALA A 139 -3.27 28.13 8.28
CA ALA A 139 -3.80 27.85 6.94
C ALA A 139 -3.05 26.67 6.29
N ALA A 140 -1.73 26.60 6.45
CA ALA A 140 -0.94 25.45 5.98
C ALA A 140 -1.33 24.15 6.71
N ILE A 141 -1.55 24.20 8.03
CA ILE A 141 -2.05 23.07 8.82
C ILE A 141 -3.41 22.60 8.29
N CYS A 142 -4.35 23.51 8.05
CA CYS A 142 -5.66 23.16 7.50
C CYS A 142 -5.55 22.45 6.14
N VAL A 143 -4.71 22.97 5.23
CA VAL A 143 -4.48 22.33 3.92
C VAL A 143 -3.86 20.95 4.09
N ARG A 144 -2.87 20.79 4.96
CA ARG A 144 -2.20 19.50 5.24
C ARG A 144 -3.15 18.47 5.86
N VAL A 145 -4.01 18.88 6.78
CA VAL A 145 -5.06 18.00 7.35
C VAL A 145 -6.03 17.56 6.26
N LEU A 146 -6.47 18.47 5.38
CA LEU A 146 -7.33 18.13 4.25
C LEU A 146 -6.65 17.18 3.26
N GLN A 147 -5.37 17.38 2.97
CA GLN A 147 -4.58 16.44 2.16
C GLN A 147 -4.55 15.06 2.80
N GLY A 148 -4.27 14.98 4.10
CA GLY A 148 -4.29 13.73 4.85
C GLY A 148 -5.64 13.02 4.78
N LEU A 149 -6.73 13.76 5.00
CA LEU A 149 -8.10 13.22 4.94
C LEU A 149 -8.41 12.60 3.57
N VAL A 150 -8.05 13.32 2.51
CA VAL A 150 -8.28 12.88 1.14
C VAL A 150 -7.36 11.74 0.75
N GLU A 151 -6.11 11.71 1.21
CA GLU A 151 -5.14 10.69 0.83
C GLU A 151 -5.30 9.39 1.64
N GLY A 152 -5.96 9.45 2.79
CA GLY A 152 -6.27 8.28 3.63
C GLY A 152 -7.13 7.22 2.93
N VAL A 153 -7.91 7.60 1.92
CA VAL A 153 -8.77 6.66 1.16
C VAL A 153 -8.02 5.87 0.09
N THR A 154 -6.80 6.26 -0.27
CA THR A 154 -6.09 5.77 -1.47
C THR A 154 -5.75 4.27 -1.39
N TYR A 155 -5.22 3.79 -0.25
CA TYR A 155 -4.89 2.36 -0.05
C TYR A 155 -6.13 1.45 -0.03
N PRO A 156 -7.18 1.77 0.77
CA PRO A 156 -8.43 1.02 0.73
C PRO A 156 -9.11 0.99 -0.64
N ALA A 157 -9.11 2.13 -1.36
CA ALA A 157 -9.68 2.23 -2.71
C ALA A 157 -8.91 1.35 -3.71
N CYS A 158 -7.59 1.29 -3.63
CA CYS A 158 -6.78 0.40 -4.47
C CYS A 158 -7.20 -1.08 -4.29
N HIS A 159 -7.41 -1.53 -3.05
CA HIS A 159 -7.89 -2.88 -2.77
C HIS A 159 -9.32 -3.12 -3.28
N GLY A 160 -10.16 -2.07 -3.28
CA GLY A 160 -11.50 -2.12 -3.85
C GLY A 160 -11.48 -2.28 -5.38
N ILE A 161 -10.48 -1.72 -6.06
CA ILE A 161 -10.26 -1.95 -7.50
C ILE A 161 -9.86 -3.41 -7.76
N TRP A 162 -8.91 -3.94 -6.98
CA TRP A 162 -8.43 -5.31 -7.17
C TRP A 162 -9.46 -6.38 -6.88
N ARG A 163 -10.46 -6.09 -6.04
CA ARG A 163 -11.62 -6.97 -5.86
C ARG A 163 -12.31 -7.33 -7.18
N ASN A 164 -12.38 -6.41 -8.14
CA ASN A 164 -13.07 -6.61 -9.42
C ASN A 164 -12.12 -6.90 -10.59
N TRP A 165 -10.84 -6.53 -10.48
CA TRP A 165 -9.88 -6.58 -11.59
C TRP A 165 -8.79 -7.64 -11.45
N ALA A 166 -8.56 -8.19 -10.25
CA ALA A 166 -7.47 -9.13 -9.99
C ALA A 166 -7.98 -10.57 -9.79
N PRO A 167 -7.79 -11.46 -10.80
CA PRO A 167 -7.98 -12.90 -10.64
C PRO A 167 -7.16 -13.45 -9.47
N PRO A 168 -7.64 -14.47 -8.73
CA PRO A 168 -6.97 -14.98 -7.53
C PRO A 168 -5.50 -15.39 -7.74
N LEU A 169 -5.13 -15.90 -8.91
CA LEU A 169 -3.77 -16.37 -9.24
C LEU A 169 -2.80 -15.27 -9.69
N GLU A 170 -3.29 -14.08 -10.02
CA GLU A 170 -2.47 -12.93 -10.47
C GLU A 170 -2.51 -11.75 -9.50
N ARG A 171 -3.22 -11.95 -8.39
CA ARG A 171 -3.53 -10.91 -7.42
C ARG A 171 -2.29 -10.32 -6.78
N SER A 172 -1.29 -11.14 -6.49
CA SER A 172 -0.06 -10.67 -5.85
C SER A 172 0.70 -9.77 -6.80
N ARG A 173 0.86 -10.19 -8.06
CA ARG A 173 1.55 -9.42 -9.10
C ARG A 173 0.89 -8.08 -9.39
N LEU A 174 -0.45 -8.03 -9.50
CA LEU A 174 -1.16 -6.78 -9.78
C LEU A 174 -1.11 -5.82 -8.58
N ALA A 175 -1.33 -6.34 -7.37
CA ALA A 175 -1.28 -5.53 -6.16
C ALA A 175 0.12 -4.98 -5.88
N THR A 176 1.18 -5.81 -5.98
CA THR A 176 2.54 -5.34 -5.75
C THR A 176 3.03 -4.38 -6.84
N LEU A 177 2.60 -4.55 -8.10
CA LEU A 177 2.89 -3.59 -9.16
C LEU A 177 2.22 -2.24 -8.91
N ALA A 178 1.00 -2.22 -8.39
CA ALA A 178 0.34 -0.96 -8.01
C ALA A 178 1.04 -0.31 -6.81
N LEU A 179 1.41 -1.10 -5.80
CA LEU A 179 2.02 -0.58 -4.57
C LEU A 179 3.48 -0.18 -4.75
N CYS A 180 4.22 -0.72 -5.73
CA CYS A 180 5.62 -0.32 -5.93
C CYS A 180 5.76 1.18 -6.21
N GLY A 181 4.71 1.80 -6.76
CA GLY A 181 4.60 3.23 -6.96
C GLY A 181 4.84 4.05 -5.70
N SER A 182 4.40 3.59 -4.51
CA SER A 182 4.63 4.36 -3.27
C SER A 182 6.10 4.49 -2.92
N TYR A 183 6.88 3.43 -3.16
CA TYR A 183 8.32 3.41 -2.88
C TYR A 183 9.09 4.17 -3.96
N ALA A 184 8.72 3.99 -5.23
CA ALA A 184 9.27 4.78 -6.33
C ALA A 184 9.02 6.29 -6.13
N GLY A 185 7.84 6.65 -5.62
CA GLY A 185 7.47 8.03 -5.28
C GLY A 185 8.37 8.65 -4.22
N ALA A 186 8.73 7.90 -3.18
CA ALA A 186 9.68 8.38 -2.17
C ALA A 186 11.10 8.57 -2.75
N VAL A 187 11.56 7.63 -3.57
CA VAL A 187 12.89 7.66 -4.21
C VAL A 187 13.04 8.81 -5.19
N VAL A 188 12.02 9.03 -6.03
CA VAL A 188 12.03 10.08 -7.07
C VAL A 188 11.60 11.43 -6.50
N GLY A 189 10.68 11.42 -5.52
CA GLY A 189 10.06 12.60 -4.95
C GLY A 189 11.05 13.55 -4.28
N MET A 190 11.96 13.01 -3.47
CA MET A 190 12.95 13.83 -2.75
C MET A 190 13.94 14.52 -3.69
N PRO A 191 14.65 13.82 -4.62
CA PRO A 191 15.58 14.47 -5.55
C PRO A 191 14.92 15.47 -6.50
N VAL A 192 13.74 15.14 -7.04
CA VAL A 192 13.01 16.07 -7.92
C VAL A 192 12.59 17.32 -7.15
N SER A 193 12.12 17.17 -5.91
CA SER A 193 11.78 18.32 -5.06
C SER A 193 13.00 19.18 -4.73
N ALA A 194 14.16 18.57 -4.46
CA ALA A 194 15.39 19.30 -4.17
C ALA A 194 15.86 20.11 -5.39
N TRP A 195 15.92 19.45 -6.56
CA TRP A 195 16.31 20.10 -7.82
C TRP A 195 15.41 21.29 -8.18
N LEU A 196 14.08 21.13 -8.03
CA LEU A 196 13.13 22.22 -8.28
C LEU A 196 13.25 23.35 -7.25
N THR A 197 13.50 23.02 -5.98
CA THR A 197 13.67 24.00 -4.90
C THR A 197 14.92 24.85 -5.10
N GLU A 198 16.03 24.24 -5.49
CA GLU A 198 17.30 24.94 -5.76
C GLU A 198 17.24 25.78 -7.04
N GLY A 199 16.63 25.26 -8.11
CA GLY A 199 16.63 25.94 -9.41
C GLY A 199 15.60 27.06 -9.55
N ILE A 200 14.38 26.88 -9.04
CA ILE A 200 13.26 27.81 -9.23
C ILE A 200 12.83 28.45 -7.89
N GLY A 201 12.82 27.64 -6.83
CA GLY A 201 12.43 28.07 -5.49
C GLY A 201 11.50 27.07 -4.80
N TRP A 202 11.35 27.20 -3.49
CA TRP A 202 10.57 26.29 -2.65
C TRP A 202 9.09 26.08 -3.05
N PRO A 203 8.38 27.02 -3.73
CA PRO A 203 7.01 26.74 -4.20
C PRO A 203 6.95 25.75 -5.38
N ALA A 204 8.05 25.59 -6.13
CA ALA A 204 8.05 24.87 -7.41
C ALA A 204 7.69 23.36 -7.30
N PRO A 205 8.19 22.59 -6.31
CA PRO A 205 7.79 21.19 -6.13
C PRO A 205 6.27 21.04 -5.94
N PHE A 206 5.63 21.97 -5.23
CA PHE A 206 4.20 21.91 -4.96
C PHE A 206 3.37 22.04 -6.24
N TYR A 207 3.73 23.00 -7.09
CA TYR A 207 3.09 23.18 -8.39
C TYR A 207 3.39 22.05 -9.36
N PHE A 208 4.64 21.56 -9.39
CA PHE A 208 5.02 20.44 -10.27
C PHE A 208 4.21 19.18 -9.96
N PHE A 209 4.26 18.68 -8.73
CA PHE A 209 3.51 17.48 -8.35
C PHE A 209 1.99 17.69 -8.44
N GLY A 210 1.53 18.92 -8.18
CA GLY A 210 0.12 19.30 -8.36
C GLY A 210 -0.36 19.20 -9.80
N MET A 211 0.37 19.79 -10.75
CA MET A 211 0.04 19.72 -12.18
C MET A 211 0.14 18.30 -12.72
N VAL A 212 1.18 17.56 -12.33
CA VAL A 212 1.34 16.15 -12.72
C VAL A 212 0.20 15.30 -12.18
N GLY A 213 -0.23 15.52 -10.94
CA GLY A 213 -1.36 14.80 -10.32
C GLY A 213 -2.70 15.11 -10.96
N VAL A 214 -2.99 16.37 -11.30
CA VAL A 214 -4.21 16.75 -12.02
C VAL A 214 -4.22 16.17 -13.45
N THR A 215 -3.08 16.24 -14.14
CA THR A 215 -2.93 15.66 -15.48
C THR A 215 -3.12 14.14 -15.45
N TRP A 216 -2.51 13.46 -14.47
CA TRP A 216 -2.74 12.04 -14.23
C TRP A 216 -4.21 11.75 -13.93
N GLY A 217 -4.89 12.60 -13.16
CA GLY A 217 -6.32 12.48 -12.86
C GLY A 217 -7.18 12.45 -14.12
N PHE A 218 -6.88 13.32 -15.09
CA PHE A 218 -7.55 13.31 -16.41
C PHE A 218 -7.35 11.96 -17.13
N PHE A 219 -6.12 11.46 -17.21
CA PHE A 219 -5.84 10.15 -17.81
C PHE A 219 -6.49 9.00 -17.04
N TRP A 220 -6.57 9.08 -15.71
CA TRP A 220 -7.21 8.08 -14.86
C TRP A 220 -8.70 7.99 -15.16
N TYR A 221 -9.43 9.10 -15.17
CA TYR A 221 -10.86 9.08 -15.49
C TYR A 221 -11.16 8.66 -16.93
N TRP A 222 -10.21 8.85 -17.84
CA TRP A 222 -10.34 8.41 -19.23
C TRP A 222 -10.09 6.91 -19.41
N LEU A 223 -9.13 6.33 -18.68
CA LEU A 223 -8.65 4.95 -18.91
C LEU A 223 -9.11 3.94 -17.85
N ALA A 224 -9.50 4.38 -16.65
CA ALA A 224 -9.85 3.52 -15.54
C ALA A 224 -11.35 3.32 -15.40
N PHE A 225 -11.78 2.06 -15.34
CA PHE A 225 -13.20 1.68 -15.25
C PHE A 225 -13.47 0.83 -14.00
N GLU A 226 -14.70 0.86 -13.49
CA GLU A 226 -15.06 0.15 -12.25
C GLU A 226 -14.96 -1.36 -12.38
N LYS A 227 -15.52 -1.89 -13.47
CA LYS A 227 -15.64 -3.33 -13.73
C LYS A 227 -15.13 -3.64 -15.14
N PRO A 228 -14.57 -4.84 -15.35
CA PRO A 228 -14.23 -5.33 -16.68
C PRO A 228 -15.40 -5.22 -17.66
N ALA A 229 -16.63 -5.55 -17.23
CA ALA A 229 -17.84 -5.47 -18.04
C ALA A 229 -18.21 -4.06 -18.55
N THR A 230 -17.78 -3.01 -17.84
CA THR A 230 -18.05 -1.61 -18.23
C THR A 230 -16.96 -1.03 -19.12
N HIS A 231 -15.87 -1.76 -19.35
CA HIS A 231 -14.72 -1.27 -20.07
C HIS A 231 -14.93 -1.38 -21.59
N PRO A 232 -14.93 -0.27 -22.36
CA PRO A 232 -15.39 -0.25 -23.76
C PRO A 232 -14.46 -1.00 -24.72
N THR A 233 -13.16 -1.08 -24.41
CA THR A 233 -12.14 -1.68 -25.29
C THR A 233 -11.48 -2.93 -24.71
N ILE A 234 -12.13 -3.61 -23.75
CA ILE A 234 -11.60 -4.85 -23.20
C ILE A 234 -11.81 -5.99 -24.20
N SER A 235 -10.85 -6.89 -24.31
CA SER A 235 -11.03 -8.11 -25.11
C SER A 235 -12.06 -9.01 -24.42
N ALA A 236 -13.01 -9.56 -25.19
CA ALA A 236 -13.99 -10.52 -24.66
C ALA A 236 -13.31 -11.70 -23.94
N ARG A 237 -12.14 -12.14 -24.43
CA ARG A 237 -11.35 -13.20 -23.81
C ARG A 237 -10.77 -12.80 -22.44
N GLU A 238 -10.34 -11.54 -22.28
CA GLU A 238 -9.85 -11.03 -21.00
C GLU A 238 -11.00 -10.84 -20.01
N GLN A 239 -12.12 -10.28 -20.47
CA GLN A 239 -13.30 -10.09 -19.64
C GLN A 239 -13.84 -11.41 -19.09
N GLN A 240 -14.04 -12.41 -19.97
CA GLN A 240 -14.53 -13.72 -19.59
C GLN A 240 -13.59 -14.39 -18.57
N TYR A 241 -12.27 -14.35 -18.81
CA TYR A 241 -11.29 -14.88 -17.87
C TYR A 241 -11.41 -14.26 -16.46
N ILE A 242 -11.57 -12.94 -16.37
CA ILE A 242 -11.70 -12.26 -15.08
C ILE A 242 -13.01 -12.62 -14.39
N GLU A 243 -14.14 -12.56 -15.12
CA GLU A 243 -15.46 -12.82 -14.56
C GLU A 243 -15.63 -14.29 -14.12
N GLU A 244 -15.10 -15.24 -14.88
CA GLU A 244 -15.09 -16.66 -14.51
C GLU A 244 -14.18 -16.92 -13.30
N SER A 245 -13.00 -16.28 -13.25
CA SER A 245 -12.05 -16.45 -12.14
C SER A 245 -12.54 -15.85 -10.82
N LEU A 246 -13.37 -14.80 -10.87
CA LEU A 246 -13.95 -14.16 -9.68
C LEU A 246 -15.27 -14.82 -9.26
N GLY A 247 -15.91 -15.57 -10.17
CA GLY A 247 -17.27 -16.05 -10.02
C GLY A 247 -18.30 -14.93 -10.21
N LYS A 248 -19.55 -15.28 -10.59
CA LYS A 248 -20.67 -14.31 -10.72
C LYS A 248 -21.07 -13.75 -9.35
N GLN A 249 -20.28 -12.83 -8.81
CA GLN A 249 -20.53 -12.23 -7.50
C GLN A 249 -21.51 -11.05 -7.61
N ARG A 250 -22.81 -11.35 -7.69
CA ARG A 250 -23.88 -10.36 -7.45
C ARG A 250 -24.02 -10.12 -5.94
N PHE A 251 -23.08 -9.39 -5.35
CA PHE A 251 -23.13 -9.09 -3.91
C PHE A 251 -23.68 -7.69 -3.65
N LYS A 252 -24.59 -7.57 -2.67
CA LYS A 252 -24.93 -6.27 -2.08
C LYS A 252 -23.66 -5.66 -1.47
N GLN A 253 -23.36 -4.41 -1.82
CA GLN A 253 -22.19 -3.71 -1.31
C GLN A 253 -22.26 -3.61 0.22
N PRO A 254 -21.14 -3.80 0.93
CA PRO A 254 -21.16 -3.74 2.38
C PRO A 254 -21.40 -2.29 2.85
N THR A 255 -22.37 -2.14 3.73
CA THR A 255 -22.68 -0.92 4.47
C THR A 255 -22.26 -1.08 5.93
N PHE A 256 -22.18 0.02 6.68
CA PHE A 256 -21.77 0.01 8.09
C PHE A 256 -22.60 -0.97 8.94
N SER A 257 -23.91 -1.06 8.72
CA SER A 257 -24.82 -1.95 9.46
C SER A 257 -24.69 -3.42 9.05
N THR A 258 -24.39 -3.69 7.77
CA THR A 258 -24.26 -5.06 7.26
C THR A 258 -22.87 -5.68 7.50
N THR A 259 -21.88 -4.87 7.88
CA THR A 259 -20.51 -5.32 8.10
C THR A 259 -20.41 -6.10 9.43
N PRO A 260 -19.86 -7.33 9.44
CA PRO A 260 -19.78 -8.15 10.64
C PRO A 260 -18.60 -7.73 11.53
N TRP A 261 -18.68 -6.55 12.16
CA TRP A 261 -17.62 -5.97 13.00
C TRP A 261 -17.13 -6.89 14.11
N ARG A 262 -18.05 -7.61 14.76
CA ARG A 262 -17.70 -8.59 15.81
C ARG A 262 -16.83 -9.71 15.27
N ALA A 263 -17.14 -10.22 14.07
CA ALA A 263 -16.36 -11.30 13.45
C ALA A 263 -14.97 -10.82 13.05
N PHE A 264 -14.82 -9.59 12.56
CA PHE A 264 -13.52 -8.99 12.29
C PHE A 264 -12.68 -8.89 13.56
N ALA A 265 -13.28 -8.40 14.65
CA ALA A 265 -12.61 -8.22 15.94
C ALA A 265 -12.22 -9.55 16.61
N THR A 266 -12.90 -10.66 16.32
CA THR A 266 -12.57 -11.99 16.88
C THR A 266 -11.74 -12.88 15.94
N SER A 267 -11.51 -12.47 14.69
CA SER A 267 -10.81 -13.28 13.69
C SER A 267 -9.29 -13.16 13.84
N MET A 268 -8.64 -14.28 14.18
CA MET A 268 -7.17 -14.33 14.32
C MET A 268 -6.40 -13.99 13.03
N PRO A 269 -6.83 -14.43 11.82
CA PRO A 269 -6.20 -14.00 10.57
C PRO A 269 -6.23 -12.49 10.33
N VAL A 270 -7.30 -11.79 10.75
CA VAL A 270 -7.38 -10.33 10.63
C VAL A 270 -6.32 -9.68 11.51
N TRP A 271 -6.24 -10.09 12.78
CA TRP A 271 -5.22 -9.57 13.71
C TRP A 271 -3.80 -9.92 13.28
N ALA A 272 -3.58 -11.09 12.66
CA ALA A 272 -2.28 -11.45 12.11
C ALA A 272 -1.81 -10.39 11.09
N ILE A 273 -2.70 -10.00 10.17
CA ILE A 273 -2.40 -8.98 9.17
C ILE A 273 -2.19 -7.60 9.82
N VAL A 274 -2.99 -7.23 10.82
CA VAL A 274 -2.85 -5.97 11.57
C VAL A 274 -1.48 -5.89 12.25
N VAL A 275 -1.09 -6.94 12.98
CA VAL A 275 0.22 -7.01 13.67
C VAL A 275 1.38 -6.94 12.67
N ALA A 276 1.27 -7.67 11.55
CA ALA A 276 2.27 -7.59 10.48
C ALA A 276 2.39 -6.16 9.90
N ASN A 277 1.27 -5.45 9.73
CA ASN A 277 1.31 -4.10 9.21
C ASN A 277 1.82 -3.07 10.22
N ILE A 278 1.58 -3.27 11.53
CA ILE A 278 2.20 -2.48 12.61
C ILE A 278 3.71 -2.65 12.56
N ALA A 279 4.21 -3.89 12.53
CA ALA A 279 5.64 -4.18 12.46
C ALA A 279 6.28 -3.52 11.24
N ARG A 280 5.68 -3.69 10.06
CA ARG A 280 6.16 -3.05 8.83
C ARG A 280 6.19 -1.53 8.94
N SER A 281 5.11 -0.95 9.43
CA SER A 281 4.96 0.50 9.46
C SER A 281 5.97 1.10 10.43
N TRP A 282 6.22 0.46 11.57
CA TRP A 282 7.28 0.84 12.50
C TRP A 282 8.63 1.01 11.80
N THR A 283 9.13 -0.04 11.13
CA THR A 283 10.43 0.07 10.43
C THR A 283 10.38 1.02 9.25
N PHE A 284 9.28 1.06 8.49
CA PHE A 284 9.15 1.99 7.37
C PHE A 284 9.30 3.45 7.79
N TYR A 285 8.67 3.85 8.90
CA TYR A 285 8.80 5.21 9.43
C TYR A 285 10.14 5.46 10.11
N LEU A 286 10.67 4.48 10.86
CA LEU A 286 12.02 4.53 11.42
C LEU A 286 13.07 4.85 10.35
N LEU A 287 13.00 4.16 9.21
CA LEU A 287 13.99 4.35 8.14
C LEU A 287 13.78 5.63 7.34
N ILE A 288 12.54 6.11 7.17
CA ILE A 288 12.33 7.39 6.48
C ILE A 288 12.80 8.57 7.33
N ILE A 289 12.52 8.55 8.64
CA ILE A 289 12.71 9.71 9.52
C ILE A 289 14.10 9.68 10.15
N SER A 290 14.49 8.54 10.71
CA SER A 290 15.63 8.41 11.60
C SER A 290 16.90 7.92 10.90
N GLN A 291 16.80 7.40 9.68
CA GLN A 291 17.98 6.93 8.93
C GLN A 291 18.99 8.05 8.63
N PRO A 292 18.60 9.24 8.14
CA PRO A 292 19.57 10.31 7.92
C PRO A 292 20.22 10.78 9.21
N GLN A 293 19.44 10.79 10.31
CA GLN A 293 19.90 11.17 11.64
C GLN A 293 20.94 10.17 12.18
N TYR A 294 20.65 8.86 12.09
CA TYR A 294 21.57 7.79 12.48
C TYR A 294 22.94 7.92 11.79
N PHE A 295 22.96 8.13 10.47
CA PHE A 295 24.23 8.27 9.74
C PHE A 295 25.01 9.52 10.10
N LYS A 296 24.31 10.61 10.44
CA LYS A 296 24.93 11.85 10.89
C LYS A 296 25.52 11.72 12.29
N GLU A 297 24.77 11.15 13.23
CA GLU A 297 25.16 11.10 14.64
C GLU A 297 26.20 10.01 14.93
N VAL A 298 26.07 8.83 14.32
CA VAL A 298 26.94 7.68 14.63
C VAL A 298 28.20 7.64 13.76
N PHE A 299 28.10 8.08 12.51
CA PHE A 299 29.20 7.96 11.54
C PHE A 299 29.74 9.30 11.05
N GLU A 300 29.22 10.43 11.55
CA GLU A 300 29.57 11.79 11.11
C GLU A 300 29.55 11.95 9.58
N TYR A 301 28.68 11.20 8.90
CA TYR A 301 28.69 11.12 7.45
C TYR A 301 28.00 12.35 6.86
N ASP A 302 28.63 12.97 5.85
CA ASP A 302 28.14 14.21 5.24
C ASP A 302 26.73 14.02 4.64
N ILE A 303 25.82 14.88 5.10
CA ILE A 303 24.38 14.89 4.77
C ILE A 303 24.16 15.08 3.26
N ALA A 304 25.06 15.81 2.57
CA ALA A 304 24.95 16.02 1.12
C ALA A 304 25.20 14.71 0.33
N LYS A 305 26.05 13.81 0.83
CA LYS A 305 26.20 12.45 0.29
C LYS A 305 25.13 11.50 0.82
N SER A 306 24.50 11.81 1.96
CA SER A 306 23.46 11.00 2.58
C SER A 306 22.17 10.94 1.75
N GLY A 307 21.83 11.95 0.94
CA GLY A 307 20.59 11.93 0.15
C GLY A 307 20.53 10.78 -0.88
N THR A 308 21.61 10.53 -1.62
CA THR A 308 21.68 9.43 -2.61
C THR A 308 21.79 8.06 -1.93
N ILE A 309 22.56 7.98 -0.85
CA ILE A 309 22.67 6.76 -0.04
C ILE A 309 21.33 6.44 0.65
N SER A 310 20.58 7.47 1.07
CA SER A 310 19.31 7.28 1.75
C SER A 310 18.18 6.86 0.82
N ALA A 311 18.30 7.16 -0.48
CA ALA A 311 17.38 6.67 -1.49
C ALA A 311 17.60 5.18 -1.84
N LEU A 312 18.81 4.63 -1.56
CA LEU A 312 19.19 3.29 -2.00
C LEU A 312 18.31 2.16 -1.43
N PRO A 313 18.01 2.10 -0.10
CA PRO A 313 17.16 1.05 0.44
C PRO A 313 15.76 1.05 -0.17
N HIS A 314 15.17 2.24 -0.34
CA HIS A 314 13.85 2.40 -0.95
C HIS A 314 13.84 2.05 -2.45
N LEU A 315 14.93 2.34 -3.17
CA LEU A 315 15.09 1.94 -4.57
C LEU A 315 15.13 0.42 -4.70
N VAL A 316 15.92 -0.26 -3.86
CA VAL A 316 15.98 -1.72 -3.84
C VAL A 316 14.61 -2.32 -3.51
N MET A 317 13.88 -1.73 -2.56
CA MET A 317 12.51 -2.14 -2.24
C MET A 317 11.57 -2.01 -3.44
N ALA A 318 11.63 -0.87 -4.16
CA ALA A 318 10.78 -0.62 -5.33
C ALA A 318 10.99 -1.66 -6.43
N ILE A 319 12.20 -2.22 -6.55
CA ILE A 319 12.54 -3.29 -7.50
C ILE A 319 12.09 -4.67 -6.98
N ILE A 320 12.32 -4.96 -5.70
CA ILE A 320 12.04 -6.29 -5.13
C ILE A 320 10.54 -6.53 -4.94
N VAL A 321 9.74 -5.51 -4.61
CA VAL A 321 8.29 -5.67 -4.36
C VAL A 321 7.55 -6.29 -5.56
N PRO A 322 7.69 -5.79 -6.81
CA PRO A 322 7.12 -6.44 -8.00
C PRO A 322 7.65 -7.86 -8.22
N PHE A 323 8.95 -8.09 -7.99
CA PHE A 323 9.57 -9.41 -8.14
C PHE A 323 8.98 -10.42 -7.13
N GLY A 324 8.81 -10.02 -5.87
CA GLY A 324 8.18 -10.82 -4.84
C GLY A 324 6.73 -11.21 -5.21
N GLY A 325 5.95 -10.27 -5.76
CA GLY A 325 4.60 -10.57 -6.25
C GLY A 325 4.57 -11.58 -7.40
N GLN A 326 5.50 -11.46 -8.35
CA GLN A 326 5.64 -12.43 -9.46
C GLN A 326 6.03 -13.82 -8.95
N LEU A 327 6.97 -13.89 -8.01
CA LEU A 327 7.44 -15.15 -7.43
C LEU A 327 6.34 -15.82 -6.59
N ALA A 328 5.57 -15.04 -5.82
CA ALA A 328 4.43 -15.54 -5.04
C ALA A 328 3.36 -16.16 -5.96
N ASP A 329 3.03 -15.49 -7.06
CA ASP A 329 2.08 -16.01 -8.04
C ASP A 329 2.64 -17.22 -8.81
N TYR A 330 3.96 -17.27 -9.09
CA TYR A 330 4.61 -18.45 -9.69
C TYR A 330 4.45 -19.70 -8.83
N PHE A 331 4.71 -19.61 -7.51
CA PHE A 331 4.54 -20.76 -6.61
C PHE A 331 3.09 -21.23 -6.52
N ARG A 332 2.12 -20.30 -6.53
CA ARG A 332 0.69 -20.64 -6.47
C ARG A 332 0.19 -21.22 -7.80
N LYS A 333 0.55 -20.60 -8.93
CA LYS A 333 0.13 -21.02 -10.26
C LYS A 333 0.64 -22.41 -10.62
N ASN A 334 1.88 -22.73 -10.26
CA ASN A 334 2.46 -24.04 -10.49
C ASN A 334 2.07 -25.08 -9.42
N LYS A 335 1.16 -24.74 -8.51
CA LYS A 335 0.67 -25.59 -7.42
C LYS A 335 1.80 -26.16 -6.53
N ILE A 336 2.90 -25.42 -6.39
CA ILE A 336 4.05 -25.80 -5.56
C ILE A 336 3.69 -25.64 -4.07
N MET A 337 2.94 -24.59 -3.74
CA MET A 337 2.55 -24.27 -2.37
C MET A 337 1.11 -23.74 -2.32
N SER A 338 0.42 -23.96 -1.19
CA SER A 338 -0.90 -23.37 -0.93
C SER A 338 -0.83 -21.86 -0.72
N THR A 339 -1.95 -21.15 -0.87
CA THR A 339 -2.02 -19.70 -0.66
C THR A 339 -1.49 -19.32 0.73
N THR A 340 -1.95 -20.00 1.79
CA THR A 340 -1.51 -19.75 3.16
C THR A 340 -0.01 -19.93 3.33
N THR A 341 0.55 -21.02 2.79
CA THR A 341 2.00 -21.29 2.90
C THR A 341 2.81 -20.23 2.17
N VAL A 342 2.38 -19.79 0.98
CA VAL A 342 3.04 -18.69 0.25
C VAL A 342 2.96 -17.38 1.05
N ARG A 343 1.79 -17.02 1.59
CA ARG A 343 1.66 -15.79 2.39
C ARG A 343 2.55 -15.82 3.64
N LYS A 344 2.65 -16.97 4.32
CA LYS A 344 3.54 -17.16 5.47
C LYS A 344 5.01 -17.11 5.08
N LEU A 345 5.41 -17.80 4.00
CA LEU A 345 6.80 -17.82 3.53
C LEU A 345 7.31 -16.42 3.20
N PHE A 346 6.55 -15.65 2.39
CA PHE A 346 6.99 -14.33 1.96
C PHE A 346 6.97 -13.31 3.10
N ASN A 347 5.98 -13.37 4.00
CA ASN A 347 5.93 -12.47 5.13
C ASN A 347 6.98 -12.80 6.20
N CYS A 348 6.99 -14.04 6.70
CA CYS A 348 7.91 -14.46 7.75
C CYS A 348 9.36 -14.51 7.26
N GLY A 349 9.59 -14.91 6.00
CA GLY A 349 10.91 -14.86 5.37
C GLY A 349 11.42 -13.44 5.17
N GLY A 350 10.58 -12.54 4.61
CA GLY A 350 10.95 -11.14 4.40
C GLY A 350 11.24 -10.39 5.69
N PHE A 351 10.28 -10.37 6.62
CA PHE A 351 10.46 -9.69 7.92
C PHE A 351 11.46 -10.37 8.84
N GLY A 352 11.62 -11.69 8.76
CA GLY A 352 12.64 -12.40 9.52
C GLY A 352 14.06 -12.01 9.09
N MET A 353 14.31 -11.98 7.77
CA MET A 353 15.60 -11.52 7.25
C MET A 353 15.83 -10.02 7.54
N GLU A 354 14.79 -9.19 7.40
CA GLU A 354 14.85 -7.77 7.79
C GLU A 354 15.25 -7.61 9.27
N ALA A 355 14.63 -8.34 10.19
CA ALA A 355 14.95 -8.27 11.62
C ALA A 355 16.41 -8.64 11.92
N ILE A 356 16.94 -9.66 11.24
CA ILE A 356 18.33 -10.11 11.38
C ILE A 356 19.27 -9.01 10.87
N PHE A 357 19.03 -8.44 9.70
CA PHE A 357 19.90 -7.41 9.14
C PHE A 357 19.79 -6.05 9.86
N LEU A 358 18.64 -5.73 10.45
CA LEU A 358 18.51 -4.59 11.37
C LEU A 358 19.36 -4.80 12.63
N MET A 359 19.43 -6.02 13.15
CA MET A 359 20.30 -6.35 14.28
C MET A 359 21.79 -6.23 13.89
N VAL A 360 22.16 -6.67 12.68
CA VAL A 360 23.51 -6.43 12.14
C VAL A 360 23.80 -4.93 12.03
N THR A 361 22.84 -4.13 11.57
CA THR A 361 22.97 -2.66 11.48
C THR A 361 23.20 -2.05 12.87
N ALA A 362 22.46 -2.52 13.89
CA ALA A 362 22.59 -2.05 15.27
C ALA A 362 24.03 -2.20 15.80
N PHE A 363 24.62 -3.38 15.63
CA PHE A 363 25.97 -3.67 16.14
C PHE A 363 27.09 -3.24 15.20
N SER A 364 26.77 -2.66 14.04
CA SER A 364 27.78 -2.21 13.08
C SER A 364 28.43 -0.91 13.52
N ARG A 365 29.77 -0.88 13.51
CA ARG A 365 30.59 0.34 13.70
C ARG A 365 31.32 0.77 12.42
N ASP A 366 31.19 0.01 11.32
CA ASP A 366 31.65 0.42 9.98
C ASP A 366 30.45 0.91 9.16
N THR A 367 30.56 2.13 8.61
CA THR A 367 29.54 2.79 7.79
C THR A 367 29.10 1.94 6.59
N ARG A 368 30.04 1.25 5.92
CA ARG A 368 29.75 0.42 4.74
C ARG A 368 28.92 -0.79 5.11
N VAL A 369 29.24 -1.42 6.25
CA VAL A 369 28.48 -2.56 6.77
C VAL A 369 27.08 -2.12 7.17
N ALA A 370 26.94 -0.97 7.85
CA ALA A 370 25.64 -0.41 8.22
C ALA A 370 24.77 -0.11 6.98
N ILE A 371 25.30 0.59 5.97
CA ILE A 371 24.55 0.90 4.74
C ILE A 371 24.15 -0.39 3.99
N THR A 372 25.09 -1.33 3.85
CA THR A 372 24.84 -2.56 3.09
C THR A 372 23.81 -3.45 3.80
N SER A 373 23.96 -3.64 5.11
CA SER A 373 23.00 -4.42 5.91
C SER A 373 21.62 -3.78 5.93
N LEU A 374 21.52 -2.46 6.09
CA LEU A 374 20.24 -1.73 6.03
C LEU A 374 19.57 -1.85 4.66
N THR A 375 20.34 -1.72 3.58
CA THR A 375 19.83 -1.86 2.20
C THR A 375 19.29 -3.27 1.96
N ILE A 376 20.01 -4.29 2.43
CA ILE A 376 19.58 -5.69 2.34
C ILE A 376 18.32 -5.93 3.20
N ALA A 377 18.26 -5.36 4.42
CA ALA A 377 17.10 -5.47 5.31
C ALA A 377 15.83 -4.98 4.62
N VAL A 378 15.86 -3.76 4.09
CA VAL A 378 14.74 -3.13 3.37
C VAL A 378 14.41 -3.88 2.09
N GLY A 379 15.43 -4.38 1.38
CA GLY A 379 15.23 -5.23 0.21
C GLY A 379 14.41 -6.48 0.54
N PHE A 380 14.77 -7.20 1.60
CA PHE A 380 14.01 -8.38 2.05
C PHE A 380 12.61 -8.03 2.56
N SER A 381 12.44 -6.88 3.21
CA SER A 381 11.12 -6.34 3.57
C SER A 381 10.18 -6.22 2.37
N GLY A 382 10.73 -5.94 1.18
CA GLY A 382 9.97 -5.90 -0.08
C GLY A 382 9.21 -7.19 -0.39
N PHE A 383 9.76 -8.36 -0.04
CA PHE A 383 9.06 -9.65 -0.21
C PHE A 383 7.82 -9.75 0.68
N ALA A 384 7.86 -9.20 1.89
CA ALA A 384 6.77 -9.26 2.84
C ALA A 384 5.50 -8.52 2.36
N ILE A 385 5.64 -7.50 1.50
CA ILE A 385 4.51 -6.80 0.86
C ILE A 385 3.65 -7.79 0.06
N SER A 386 4.27 -8.73 -0.64
CA SER A 386 3.56 -9.79 -1.36
C SER A 386 2.93 -10.85 -0.44
N GLY A 387 3.33 -10.87 0.84
CA GLY A 387 2.77 -11.71 1.90
C GLY A 387 1.53 -11.08 2.54
N PHE A 388 1.71 -10.20 3.52
CA PHE A 388 0.59 -9.73 4.35
C PHE A 388 -0.33 -8.73 3.61
N ASN A 389 0.21 -7.88 2.73
CA ASN A 389 -0.57 -6.77 2.14
C ASN A 389 -1.66 -7.31 1.20
N VAL A 390 -1.33 -8.34 0.43
CA VAL A 390 -2.27 -9.03 -0.48
C VAL A 390 -3.27 -9.90 0.28
N ASN A 391 -2.94 -10.33 1.51
CA ASN A 391 -3.73 -11.31 2.26
C ASN A 391 -5.16 -10.83 2.58
N HIS A 392 -5.39 -9.51 2.71
CA HIS A 392 -6.73 -8.94 2.89
C HIS A 392 -7.74 -9.41 1.84
N LEU A 393 -7.29 -9.51 0.58
CA LEU A 393 -8.09 -9.94 -0.54
C LEU A 393 -8.33 -11.46 -0.53
N ASP A 394 -7.43 -12.24 0.08
CA ASP A 394 -7.54 -13.70 0.14
C ASP A 394 -8.53 -14.12 1.23
N ILE A 395 -8.48 -13.51 2.42
CA ILE A 395 -9.36 -13.86 3.55
C ILE A 395 -10.80 -13.38 3.37
N ALA A 396 -11.00 -12.22 2.72
CA ALA A 396 -12.33 -11.63 2.55
C ALA A 396 -12.37 -10.62 1.39
N PRO A 397 -12.42 -11.08 0.13
CA PRO A 397 -12.45 -10.20 -1.05
C PRO A 397 -13.53 -9.11 -0.97
N ARG A 398 -14.71 -9.45 -0.44
CA ARG A 398 -15.85 -8.52 -0.29
C ARG A 398 -15.55 -7.35 0.63
N TYR A 399 -14.82 -7.60 1.71
CA TYR A 399 -14.53 -6.63 2.77
C TYR A 399 -13.08 -6.13 2.72
N ALA A 400 -12.33 -6.47 1.66
CA ALA A 400 -10.89 -6.22 1.57
C ALA A 400 -10.51 -4.75 1.77
N SER A 401 -11.29 -3.80 1.24
CA SER A 401 -11.07 -2.36 1.46
C SER A 401 -11.22 -1.96 2.93
N ILE A 402 -12.23 -2.49 3.63
CA ILE A 402 -12.46 -2.19 5.05
C ILE A 402 -11.33 -2.78 5.89
N LEU A 403 -10.95 -4.04 5.63
CA LEU A 403 -9.86 -4.70 6.35
C LEU A 403 -8.52 -4.00 6.11
N MET A 404 -8.24 -3.58 4.88
CA MET A 404 -7.06 -2.77 4.56
C MET A 404 -7.10 -1.44 5.32
N GLY A 405 -8.26 -0.76 5.38
CA GLY A 405 -8.42 0.45 6.17
C GLY A 405 -8.13 0.25 7.66
N ILE A 406 -8.66 -0.82 8.28
CA ILE A 406 -8.38 -1.15 9.69
C ILE A 406 -6.88 -1.40 9.89
N SER A 407 -6.30 -2.29 9.09
CA SER A 407 -4.88 -2.66 9.17
C SER A 407 -3.97 -1.46 8.96
N ASN A 408 -4.24 -0.62 7.96
CA ASN A 408 -3.46 0.58 7.66
C ASN A 408 -3.64 1.69 8.71
N GLY A 409 -4.82 1.79 9.33
CA GLY A 409 -5.05 2.64 10.50
C GLY A 409 -4.11 2.31 11.66
N PHE A 410 -4.08 1.05 12.07
CA PHE A 410 -3.15 0.60 13.13
C PHE A 410 -1.68 0.76 12.73
N GLY A 411 -1.32 0.50 11.47
CA GLY A 411 0.02 0.77 10.96
C GLY A 411 0.40 2.26 10.98
N THR A 412 -0.55 3.16 10.71
CA THR A 412 -0.29 4.61 10.78
C THR A 412 -0.01 5.06 12.22
N LEU A 413 -0.69 4.48 13.22
CA LEU A 413 -0.42 4.77 14.63
C LEU A 413 1.03 4.47 15.02
N SER A 414 1.60 3.36 14.53
CA SER A 414 3.04 3.10 14.77
C SER A 414 3.95 4.16 14.17
N GLY A 415 3.56 4.80 13.06
CA GLY A 415 4.30 5.91 12.47
C GLY A 415 4.27 7.20 13.28
N MET A 416 3.21 7.42 14.05
CA MET A 416 3.12 8.56 14.97
C MET A 416 3.91 8.32 16.25
N ILE A 417 3.95 7.07 16.73
CA ILE A 417 4.63 6.69 17.98
C ILE A 417 6.14 6.54 17.75
N CYS A 418 6.56 6.01 16.60
CA CYS A 418 7.97 5.69 16.33
C CYS A 418 8.93 6.89 16.52
N PRO A 419 8.69 8.09 15.97
CA PRO A 419 9.60 9.23 16.16
C PRO A 419 9.77 9.63 17.62
N ILE A 420 8.67 9.63 18.40
CA ILE A 420 8.68 9.96 19.84
C ILE A 420 9.56 8.96 20.60
N VAL A 421 9.43 7.68 20.27
CA VAL A 421 10.21 6.62 20.90
C VAL A 421 11.68 6.71 20.52
N VAL A 422 12.00 7.02 19.25
CA VAL A 422 13.39 7.20 18.81
C VAL A 422 14.03 8.37 19.54
N GLU A 423 13.36 9.54 19.57
CA GLU A 423 13.85 10.75 20.23
C GLU A 423 14.12 10.53 21.73
N GLU A 424 13.22 9.81 22.42
CA GLU A 424 13.40 9.48 23.84
C GLU A 424 14.59 8.55 24.07
N PHE A 425 14.87 7.63 23.14
CA PHE A 425 16.01 6.72 23.25
C PHE A 425 17.34 7.33 22.81
N THR A 426 17.36 8.35 21.94
CA THR A 426 18.58 8.94 21.38
C THR A 426 18.92 10.30 21.99
N LYS A 427 18.71 10.49 23.30
CA LYS A 427 18.92 11.80 23.96
C LYS A 427 20.36 12.30 23.91
N ASN A 428 21.33 11.40 23.97
CA ASN A 428 22.76 11.76 23.97
C ASN A 428 23.42 11.55 22.60
N ASN A 429 22.65 11.20 21.57
CA ASN A 429 23.11 10.93 20.20
C ASN A 429 24.26 9.91 20.13
N THR A 430 24.25 8.91 21.03
CA THR A 430 25.34 7.92 21.13
C THR A 430 25.05 6.67 20.29
N ALA A 431 26.12 5.99 19.89
CA ALA A 431 26.02 4.79 19.07
C ALA A 431 25.42 3.59 19.84
N GLU A 432 25.46 3.60 21.17
CA GLU A 432 24.82 2.63 22.07
C GLU A 432 23.30 2.88 22.18
N GLU A 433 22.85 4.13 22.17
CA GLU A 433 21.43 4.47 22.14
C GLU A 433 20.77 4.03 20.82
N TRP A 434 21.44 4.27 19.69
CA TRP A 434 20.98 3.79 18.38
C TRP A 434 20.93 2.26 18.28
N GLN A 435 21.80 1.54 19.01
CA GLN A 435 21.70 0.08 19.12
C GLN A 435 20.37 -0.36 19.70
N VAL A 436 19.91 0.31 20.77
CA VAL A 436 18.63 0.02 21.41
C VAL A 436 17.48 0.25 20.43
N VAL A 437 17.50 1.35 19.68
CA VAL A 437 16.47 1.68 18.68
C VAL A 437 16.32 0.57 17.64
N PHE A 438 17.41 0.10 17.05
CA PHE A 438 17.37 -0.97 16.05
C PHE A 438 17.01 -2.33 16.67
N LEU A 439 17.45 -2.62 17.90
CA LEU A 439 17.05 -3.84 18.62
C LEU A 439 15.54 -3.88 18.89
N VAL A 440 14.94 -2.76 19.30
CA VAL A 440 13.49 -2.66 19.48
C VAL A 440 12.77 -2.94 18.16
N ALA A 441 13.24 -2.35 17.05
CA ALA A 441 12.68 -2.61 15.72
C ALA A 441 12.77 -4.10 15.32
N SER A 442 13.92 -4.74 15.56
CA SER A 442 14.11 -6.19 15.31
C SER A 442 13.18 -7.04 16.18
N VAL A 443 13.01 -6.72 17.46
CA VAL A 443 12.09 -7.45 18.36
C VAL A 443 10.65 -7.34 17.88
N ILE A 444 10.21 -6.14 17.48
CA ILE A 444 8.87 -5.92 16.92
C ILE A 444 8.66 -6.80 15.67
N HIS A 445 9.66 -6.94 14.80
CA HIS A 445 9.58 -7.81 13.64
C HIS A 445 9.51 -9.29 14.03
N PHE A 446 10.35 -9.76 14.95
CA PHE A 446 10.32 -11.14 15.41
C PHE A 446 8.97 -11.51 16.05
N LEU A 447 8.43 -10.65 16.91
CA LEU A 447 7.09 -10.87 17.47
C LEU A 447 6.01 -10.86 16.38
N GLY A 448 6.12 -9.94 15.42
CA GLY A 448 5.20 -9.85 14.29
C GLY A 448 5.18 -11.10 13.41
N ILE A 449 6.35 -11.66 13.07
CA ILE A 449 6.43 -12.88 12.26
C ILE A 449 6.00 -14.14 13.02
N ILE A 450 6.25 -14.21 14.34
CA ILE A 450 5.79 -15.34 15.16
C ILE A 450 4.26 -15.35 15.18
N PHE A 451 3.65 -14.20 15.49
CA PHE A 451 2.20 -14.07 15.52
C PHE A 451 1.57 -14.34 14.14
N TYR A 452 2.13 -13.76 13.07
CA TYR A 452 1.65 -14.00 11.71
C TYR A 452 1.84 -15.46 11.28
N GLY A 453 2.99 -16.06 11.58
CA GLY A 453 3.31 -17.44 11.23
C GLY A 453 2.35 -18.44 11.86
N ILE A 454 1.90 -18.19 13.09
CA ILE A 454 0.93 -19.04 13.79
C ILE A 454 -0.49 -18.79 13.25
N PHE A 455 -0.95 -17.54 13.23
CA PHE A 455 -2.37 -17.22 13.09
C PHE A 455 -2.84 -16.81 11.69
N ALA A 456 -1.93 -16.53 10.75
CA ALA A 456 -2.33 -16.15 9.40
C ALA A 456 -3.00 -17.31 8.65
N SER A 457 -4.05 -16.99 7.91
CA SER A 457 -4.67 -17.85 6.91
C SER A 457 -4.72 -17.11 5.57
N GLY A 458 -4.64 -17.86 4.47
CA GLY A 458 -4.90 -17.39 3.11
C GLY A 458 -6.16 -18.02 2.51
N GLU A 459 -7.02 -18.59 3.35
CA GLU A 459 -8.31 -19.16 2.96
C GLU A 459 -9.46 -18.21 3.30
N LEU A 460 -10.53 -18.30 2.50
CA LEU A 460 -11.73 -17.49 2.66
C LEU A 460 -12.34 -17.74 4.05
N GLN A 461 -12.61 -16.67 4.78
CA GLN A 461 -13.17 -16.78 6.13
C GLN A 461 -14.69 -17.02 6.08
N PRO A 462 -15.28 -17.79 7.02
CA PRO A 462 -16.71 -18.12 6.99
C PRO A 462 -17.65 -16.91 6.98
N TRP A 463 -17.28 -15.84 7.70
CA TRP A 463 -18.04 -14.59 7.75
C TRP A 463 -17.89 -13.73 6.48
N ALA A 464 -16.98 -14.09 5.59
CA ALA A 464 -16.79 -13.42 4.31
C ALA A 464 -17.71 -13.99 3.22
N GLU A 465 -18.26 -15.19 3.42
CA GLU A 465 -19.27 -15.76 2.54
C GLU A 465 -20.57 -14.93 2.64
N PRO A 466 -21.21 -14.62 1.49
CA PRO A 466 -22.52 -14.00 1.53
C PRO A 466 -23.52 -14.99 2.15
N PRO A 467 -24.53 -14.51 2.90
CA PRO A 467 -25.69 -15.35 3.18
C PRO A 467 -26.25 -15.84 1.83
N PRO A 468 -26.73 -17.11 1.75
CA PRO A 468 -27.36 -17.61 0.55
C PRO A 468 -28.44 -16.62 0.11
N ALA A 469 -28.51 -16.34 -1.19
CA ALA A 469 -29.53 -15.45 -1.72
C ALA A 469 -30.90 -16.02 -1.34
N ASP A 470 -31.69 -15.27 -0.57
CA ASP A 470 -33.08 -15.62 -0.38
C ASP A 470 -33.71 -15.68 -1.78
N GLU A 471 -34.19 -16.84 -2.19
CA GLU A 471 -34.94 -17.09 -3.43
C GLU A 471 -36.30 -16.35 -3.47
N SER A 472 -36.52 -15.35 -2.61
CA SER A 472 -37.86 -14.80 -2.33
C SER A 472 -38.18 -13.47 -3.01
N GLU A 473 -37.28 -12.85 -3.77
CA GLU A 473 -37.57 -11.57 -4.45
C GLU A 473 -37.87 -11.70 -5.97
N ASP A 474 -37.68 -12.87 -6.59
CA ASP A 474 -38.00 -13.04 -8.03
C ASP A 474 -39.49 -13.36 -8.30
N ASP A 475 -40.31 -13.62 -7.28
CA ASP A 475 -41.73 -13.99 -7.45
C ASP A 475 -42.73 -12.83 -7.24
N GLN A 476 -42.25 -11.59 -7.08
CA GLN A 476 -43.11 -10.40 -6.93
C GLN A 476 -43.12 -9.45 -8.14
N SER A 477 -42.45 -9.79 -9.23
CA SER A 477 -42.49 -8.99 -10.47
C SER A 477 -43.44 -9.54 -11.56
N VAL A 478 -44.24 -10.56 -11.25
CA VAL A 478 -45.33 -11.05 -12.10
C VAL A 478 -46.65 -10.97 -11.35
N LYS A 479 -47.17 -9.76 -11.12
CA LYS A 479 -48.60 -9.47 -11.01
C LYS A 479 -48.93 -8.08 -11.52
#